data_AF-A0A351F9J0-F1
#
_entry.id   AF-A0A351F9J0-F1
#
_cell.length_a   1.000
_cell.length_b   1.000
_cell.length_c   1.000
_cell.angle_alpha   90.00
_cell.angle_beta   90.00
_cell.angle_gamma   90.00
#
_symmetry.space_group_name_H-M   'P 1'
#
loop_
_entity.id
_entity.type
_entity.pdbx_description
1 polymer ?
#
loop_
_entity_poly.entity_id
_entity_poly.type
_entity_poly.pdbx_seq_one_letter_code
_entity_poly.pdbx_strand_id
1 'polypeptide(L)'
;GVTSINQATKEAIDDAAAQCIAAAESSVPDEAEQIAPFTAKAEYKTGVFEPDLDKLFDRIEEFMSQTKKEYPKIILEQLISDYEHSEKLYMNTNGTSLRYEHGEYSFNTMFSAHEGEKASSFNGYFCALDNLDKPFMDAGMQRQLLEESEKQLDTVSPSEKFVGKVIYSPDCFNELLQTALENFASSGVLIDGTSPWKDALNTKVAS
;
A
#
# COMPACT_ATOMS: atom_id res chain seq x y z
N GLY A 1 13.45 24.91 0.07
CA GLY A 1 12.77 24.94 1.39
C GLY A 1 11.52 24.10 1.31
N VAL A 2 11.09 23.49 2.42
CA VAL A 2 9.82 22.73 2.53
C VAL A 2 9.15 23.09 3.85
N THR A 3 7.85 23.33 3.82
CA THR A 3 7.03 23.61 5.02
C THR A 3 5.74 22.79 4.93
N SER A 4 5.28 22.27 6.07
CA SER A 4 4.02 21.52 6.18
C SER A 4 3.22 22.02 7.38
N ILE A 5 1.92 22.22 7.19
CA ILE A 5 0.97 22.72 8.19
C ILE A 5 -0.33 21.91 8.14
N ASN A 6 -1.10 21.92 9.22
CA ASN A 6 -2.39 21.23 9.33
C ASN A 6 -3.61 22.18 9.37
N GLN A 7 -3.40 23.49 9.12
CA GLN A 7 -4.44 24.50 9.12
C GLN A 7 -4.61 25.10 7.72
N ALA A 8 -5.83 25.04 7.19
CA ALA A 8 -6.17 25.50 5.84
C ALA A 8 -6.77 26.93 5.81
N THR A 9 -6.49 27.76 6.82
CA THR A 9 -6.88 29.18 6.76
C THR A 9 -5.95 29.95 5.85
N LYS A 10 -6.46 31.00 5.21
CA LYS A 10 -5.65 31.85 4.34
C LYS A 10 -4.38 32.36 5.04
N GLU A 11 -4.53 32.86 6.27
CA GLU A 11 -3.42 33.37 7.09
C GLU A 11 -2.34 32.31 7.33
N ALA A 12 -2.73 31.10 7.73
CA ALA A 12 -1.76 30.02 7.98
C ALA A 12 -1.03 29.59 6.70
N ILE A 13 -1.74 29.56 5.56
CA ILE A 13 -1.13 29.25 4.25
C ILE A 13 -0.17 30.36 3.81
N ASP A 14 -0.56 31.63 3.96
CA ASP A 14 0.29 32.78 3.62
C ASP A 14 1.59 32.76 4.46
N ASP A 15 1.47 32.51 5.77
CA ASP A 15 2.61 32.42 6.69
C ASP A 15 3.53 31.25 6.35
N ALA A 16 2.97 30.07 6.06
CA ALA A 16 3.74 28.89 5.67
C ALA A 16 4.46 29.11 4.33
N ALA A 17 3.84 29.78 3.38
CA ALA A 17 4.47 30.14 2.11
C ALA A 17 5.65 31.10 2.33
N ALA A 18 5.48 32.13 3.16
CA ALA A 18 6.54 33.06 3.51
C ALA A 18 7.72 32.36 4.21
N GLN A 19 7.44 31.45 5.15
CA GLN A 19 8.47 30.64 5.82
C GLN A 19 9.21 29.72 4.84
N CYS A 20 8.48 29.08 3.92
CA CYS A 20 9.06 28.21 2.91
C CYS A 20 10.02 28.97 1.99
N ILE A 21 9.64 30.18 1.57
CA ILE A 21 10.47 31.09 0.76
C ILE A 21 11.72 31.48 1.54
N ALA A 22 11.59 31.95 2.79
CA ALA A 22 12.75 32.33 3.61
C ALA A 22 13.72 31.15 3.83
N ALA A 23 13.19 29.94 4.03
CA ALA A 23 13.99 28.73 4.13
C ALA A 23 14.70 28.39 2.81
N ALA A 24 14.04 28.62 1.66
CA ALA A 24 14.66 28.43 0.35
C ALA A 24 15.77 29.46 0.08
N GLU A 25 15.56 30.74 0.40
CA GLU A 25 16.54 31.83 0.17
C GLU A 25 17.81 31.69 1.01
N SER A 26 17.73 31.00 2.15
CA SER A 26 18.88 30.69 3.00
C SER A 26 19.64 29.41 2.60
N SER A 27 19.14 28.68 1.60
CA SER A 27 19.74 27.43 1.12
C SER A 27 20.72 27.68 -0.04
N VAL A 28 21.56 26.68 -0.34
CA VAL A 28 22.41 26.72 -1.55
C VAL A 28 21.53 26.53 -2.79
N PRO A 29 21.65 27.38 -3.82
CA PRO A 29 20.91 27.18 -5.07
C PRO A 29 21.24 25.83 -5.72
N ASP A 30 20.21 25.12 -6.16
CA ASP A 30 20.32 23.87 -6.90
C ASP A 30 19.56 24.00 -8.22
N GLU A 31 20.29 23.98 -9.34
CA GLU A 31 19.71 24.08 -10.69
C GLU A 31 18.86 22.86 -11.06
N ALA A 32 19.03 21.73 -10.38
CA ALA A 32 18.21 20.53 -10.59
C ALA A 32 16.83 20.61 -9.91
N GLU A 33 16.70 21.46 -8.88
CA GLU A 33 15.44 21.72 -8.17
C GLU A 33 14.54 22.67 -8.96
N GLN A 34 14.03 22.17 -10.09
CA GLN A 34 13.15 22.91 -11.01
C GLN A 34 11.69 22.52 -10.85
N ILE A 35 10.81 23.40 -11.33
CA ILE A 35 9.38 23.15 -11.38
C ILE A 35 9.05 22.44 -12.69
N ALA A 36 8.40 21.27 -12.60
CA ALA A 36 7.97 20.53 -13.77
C ALA A 36 7.17 21.42 -14.74
N PRO A 37 7.34 21.26 -16.07
CA PRO A 37 6.55 21.99 -17.06
C PRO A 37 5.04 21.85 -16.83
N PHE A 38 4.25 22.72 -17.44
CA PHE A 38 2.80 22.58 -17.43
C PHE A 38 2.39 21.18 -17.93
N THR A 39 1.62 20.47 -17.11
CA THR A 39 1.11 19.13 -17.45
C THR A 39 -0.37 19.21 -17.81
N ALA A 40 -1.23 19.57 -16.84
CA ALA A 40 -2.67 19.61 -17.04
C ALA A 40 -3.41 20.40 -15.95
N LYS A 41 -4.67 20.71 -16.24
CA LYS A 41 -5.69 21.05 -15.24
C LYS A 41 -6.77 19.98 -15.29
N ALA A 42 -6.87 19.15 -14.25
CA ALA A 42 -7.75 17.99 -14.26
C ALA A 42 -8.31 17.67 -12.87
N GLU A 43 -9.47 17.03 -12.86
CA GLU A 43 -10.12 16.52 -11.65
C GLU A 43 -10.44 15.05 -11.84
N TYR A 44 -10.16 14.25 -10.81
CA TYR A 44 -10.36 12.81 -10.79
C TYR A 44 -11.14 12.42 -9.54
N LYS A 45 -12.08 11.49 -9.71
CA LYS A 45 -12.93 10.97 -8.63
C LYS A 45 -13.02 9.45 -8.71
N THR A 46 -12.83 8.76 -7.58
CA THR A 46 -12.92 7.29 -7.50
C THR A 46 -13.62 6.83 -6.22
N GLY A 47 -14.20 5.63 -6.26
CA GLY A 47 -14.90 5.04 -5.14
C GLY A 47 -16.26 5.66 -4.80
N VAL A 48 -16.73 5.42 -3.58
CA VAL A 48 -17.97 5.98 -3.03
C VAL A 48 -17.64 7.09 -2.04
N PHE A 49 -18.45 8.16 -2.00
CA PHE A 49 -18.21 9.30 -1.09
C PHE A 49 -19.11 9.31 0.14
N GLU A 50 -20.21 8.57 0.09
CA GLU A 50 -21.13 8.37 1.21
C GLU A 50 -21.00 6.91 1.66
N PRO A 51 -20.31 6.63 2.78
CA PRO A 51 -20.08 5.27 3.21
C PRO A 51 -21.34 4.62 3.78
N ASP A 52 -21.65 3.42 3.30
CA ASP A 52 -22.58 2.50 3.94
C ASP A 52 -21.87 1.76 5.10
N LEU A 53 -21.92 2.35 6.30
CA LEU A 53 -21.27 1.79 7.48
C LEU A 53 -22.01 0.56 8.03
N ASP A 54 -23.33 0.49 7.88
CA ASP A 54 -24.11 -0.68 8.29
C ASP A 54 -23.69 -1.90 7.46
N LYS A 55 -23.60 -1.74 6.13
CA LYS A 55 -23.08 -2.77 5.24
C LYS A 55 -21.62 -3.12 5.55
N LEU A 56 -20.81 -2.17 6.01
CA LEU A 56 -19.44 -2.47 6.46
C LEU A 56 -19.44 -3.43 7.65
N PHE A 57 -20.25 -3.15 8.68
CA PHE A 57 -20.40 -4.06 9.82
C PHE A 57 -20.95 -5.42 9.40
N ASP A 58 -21.96 -5.47 8.53
CA ASP A 58 -22.50 -6.72 7.99
C ASP A 58 -21.42 -7.56 7.30
N ARG A 59 -20.52 -6.93 6.52
CA ARG A 59 -19.40 -7.62 5.86
C ARG A 59 -18.36 -8.16 6.85
N ILE A 60 -18.09 -7.42 7.93
CA ILE A 60 -17.19 -7.86 8.99
C ILE A 60 -17.80 -9.08 9.71
N GLU A 61 -19.07 -9.03 10.09
CA GLU A 61 -19.77 -10.15 10.73
C GLU A 61 -19.85 -11.37 9.81
N GLU A 62 -20.16 -11.17 8.54
CA GLU A 62 -20.15 -12.20 7.51
C GLU A 62 -18.78 -12.87 7.44
N PHE A 63 -17.70 -12.09 7.34
CA PHE A 63 -16.33 -12.60 7.28
C PHE A 63 -15.95 -13.42 8.52
N MET A 64 -16.22 -12.90 9.72
CA MET A 64 -15.89 -13.60 10.97
C MET A 64 -16.67 -14.92 11.09
N SER A 65 -17.96 -14.91 10.74
CA SER A 65 -18.82 -16.09 10.77
C SER A 65 -18.35 -17.15 9.77
N GLN A 66 -18.04 -16.73 8.53
CA GLN A 66 -17.50 -17.62 7.50
C GLN A 66 -16.15 -18.19 7.90
N THR A 67 -15.23 -17.37 8.42
CA THR A 67 -13.90 -17.81 8.87
C THR A 67 -14.02 -18.89 9.94
N LYS A 68 -14.85 -18.66 10.97
CA LYS A 68 -15.06 -19.64 12.04
C LYS A 68 -15.67 -20.96 11.54
N LYS A 69 -16.53 -20.90 10.52
CA LYS A 69 -17.22 -22.07 9.97
C LYS A 69 -16.33 -22.87 9.02
N GLU A 70 -15.59 -22.20 8.15
CA GLU A 70 -14.86 -22.80 7.03
C GLU A 70 -13.39 -23.09 7.39
N TYR A 71 -12.81 -22.29 8.28
CA TYR A 71 -11.40 -22.38 8.72
C TYR A 71 -11.32 -22.43 10.26
N PRO A 72 -11.83 -23.48 10.91
CA PRO A 72 -11.99 -23.54 12.36
C PRO A 72 -10.67 -23.58 13.14
N LYS A 73 -9.53 -23.83 12.49
CA LYS A 73 -8.21 -23.76 13.12
C LYS A 73 -7.64 -22.35 13.09
N ILE A 74 -8.22 -21.43 12.32
CA ILE A 74 -7.75 -20.05 12.26
C ILE A 74 -8.16 -19.29 13.51
N ILE A 75 -7.18 -18.62 14.10
CA ILE A 75 -7.34 -17.58 15.10
C ILE A 75 -7.11 -16.24 14.40
N LEU A 76 -8.15 -15.39 14.41
CA LEU A 76 -8.03 -14.00 14.00
C LEU A 76 -7.39 -13.22 15.15
N GLU A 77 -6.17 -12.74 14.94
CA GLU A 77 -5.39 -11.97 15.92
C GLU A 77 -5.76 -10.49 15.87
N GLN A 78 -6.02 -9.99 14.67
CA GLN A 78 -6.44 -8.62 14.42
C GLN A 78 -7.32 -8.55 13.17
N LEU A 79 -8.37 -7.74 13.25
CA LEU A 79 -9.16 -7.29 12.11
C LEU A 79 -9.34 -5.79 12.26
N ILE A 80 -8.83 -5.02 11.31
CA ILE A 80 -9.01 -3.58 11.22
C ILE A 80 -9.73 -3.30 9.91
N SER A 81 -10.79 -2.50 9.98
CA SER A 81 -11.50 -2.05 8.80
C SER A 81 -12.08 -0.67 9.06
N ASP A 82 -11.99 0.18 8.05
CA ASP A 82 -12.40 1.57 8.10
C ASP A 82 -12.82 2.06 6.70
N TYR A 83 -13.32 3.28 6.67
CA TYR A 83 -13.57 4.02 5.46
C TYR A 83 -12.80 5.34 5.51
N GLU A 84 -12.06 5.65 4.46
CA GLU A 84 -11.37 6.92 4.27
C GLU A 84 -12.06 7.71 3.15
N HIS A 85 -12.29 8.99 3.38
CA HIS A 85 -12.55 9.97 2.31
C HIS A 85 -11.41 10.96 2.29
N SER A 86 -10.71 11.05 1.15
CA SER A 86 -9.55 11.90 0.97
C SER A 86 -9.75 12.85 -0.22
N GLU A 87 -9.39 14.12 -0.03
CA GLU A 87 -9.26 15.10 -1.10
C GLU A 87 -7.82 15.61 -1.15
N LYS A 88 -7.23 15.59 -2.36
CA LYS A 88 -5.87 16.07 -2.63
C LYS A 88 -5.90 17.08 -3.77
N LEU A 89 -5.26 18.22 -3.55
CA LEU A 89 -5.03 19.24 -4.57
C LEU A 89 -3.53 19.46 -4.73
N TYR A 90 -3.01 19.17 -5.92
CA TYR A 90 -1.65 19.51 -6.32
C TYR A 90 -1.68 20.71 -7.26
N MET A 91 -0.86 21.73 -6.96
CA MET A 91 -0.66 22.89 -7.82
C MET A 91 0.81 23.26 -7.91
N ASN A 92 1.23 23.82 -9.04
CA ASN A 92 2.55 24.43 -9.19
C ASN A 92 2.47 25.77 -9.95
N THR A 93 3.55 26.56 -9.91
CA THR A 93 3.59 27.90 -10.50
C THR A 93 3.63 27.90 -12.04
N ASN A 94 3.91 26.75 -12.67
CA ASN A 94 3.77 26.56 -14.12
C ASN A 94 2.29 26.35 -14.54
N GLY A 95 1.34 26.41 -13.60
CA GLY A 95 -0.09 26.42 -13.88
C GLY A 95 -0.75 25.04 -13.90
N THR A 96 -0.02 23.98 -13.55
CA THR A 96 -0.59 22.65 -13.32
C THR A 96 -1.52 22.70 -12.10
N SER A 97 -2.70 22.10 -12.21
CA SER A 97 -3.66 21.95 -11.11
C SER A 97 -4.36 20.60 -11.22
N LEU A 98 -4.11 19.71 -10.27
CA LEU A 98 -4.64 18.35 -10.28
C LEU A 98 -5.40 18.13 -8.98
N ARG A 99 -6.70 17.90 -9.08
CA ARG A 99 -7.56 17.53 -7.94
C ARG A 99 -7.87 16.05 -8.01
N TYR A 100 -7.71 15.35 -6.91
CA TYR A 100 -8.10 13.96 -6.76
C TYR A 100 -8.93 13.82 -5.49
N GLU A 101 -10.10 13.22 -5.62
CA GLU A 101 -10.99 12.92 -4.52
C GLU A 101 -11.33 11.43 -4.57
N HIS A 102 -11.13 10.71 -3.47
CA HIS A 102 -11.51 9.31 -3.40
C HIS A 102 -12.15 8.98 -2.06
N GLY A 103 -13.10 8.06 -2.07
CA GLY A 103 -13.52 7.35 -0.89
C GLY A 103 -13.28 5.86 -1.03
N GLU A 104 -12.73 5.24 -0.02
CA GLU A 104 -12.33 3.84 -0.05
C GLU A 104 -12.58 3.16 1.29
N TYR A 105 -12.93 1.88 1.24
CA TYR A 105 -12.93 1.01 2.40
C TYR A 105 -11.61 0.28 2.48
N SER A 106 -11.07 0.13 3.68
CA SER A 106 -9.91 -0.71 3.93
C SER A 106 -10.31 -1.93 4.78
N PHE A 107 -9.67 -3.06 4.52
CA PHE A 107 -9.83 -4.27 5.30
C PHE A 107 -8.47 -4.92 5.48
N ASN A 108 -8.06 -5.09 6.74
CA ASN A 108 -6.78 -5.66 7.13
C ASN A 108 -7.01 -6.77 8.15
N THR A 109 -6.46 -7.95 7.91
CA THR A 109 -6.47 -9.07 8.85
C THR A 109 -5.07 -9.53 9.18
N MET A 110 -4.89 -9.94 10.43
CA MET A 110 -3.75 -10.74 10.89
C MET A 110 -4.30 -11.98 11.58
N PHE A 111 -3.74 -13.13 11.25
CA PHE A 111 -4.23 -14.41 11.73
C PHE A 111 -3.13 -15.47 11.79
N SER A 112 -3.42 -16.55 12.48
CA SER A 112 -2.57 -17.73 12.64
C SER A 112 -3.46 -18.97 12.65
N ALA A 113 -2.94 -20.13 12.28
CA ALA A 113 -3.64 -21.41 12.44
C ALA A 113 -3.13 -22.13 13.70
N HIS A 114 -4.04 -22.77 14.43
CA HIS A 114 -3.75 -23.50 15.67
C HIS A 114 -4.43 -24.87 15.70
N GLU A 115 -3.69 -25.89 16.13
CA GLU A 115 -4.24 -27.23 16.42
C GLU A 115 -3.50 -27.88 17.59
N GLY A 116 -4.15 -27.91 18.76
CA GLY A 116 -3.51 -28.35 20.00
C GLY A 116 -2.35 -27.42 20.37
N GLU A 117 -1.14 -27.97 20.50
CA GLU A 117 0.09 -27.20 20.77
C GLU A 117 0.77 -26.66 19.49
N LYS A 118 0.27 -27.01 18.30
CA LYS A 118 0.83 -26.54 17.03
C LYS A 118 0.26 -25.18 16.66
N ALA A 119 1.11 -24.33 16.10
CA ALA A 119 0.74 -23.04 15.53
C ALA A 119 1.49 -22.80 14.21
N SER A 120 0.84 -22.17 13.25
CA SER A 120 1.51 -21.63 12.06
C SER A 120 2.24 -20.33 12.42
N SER A 121 3.03 -19.80 11.48
CA SER A 121 3.44 -18.39 11.54
C SER A 121 2.23 -17.46 11.40
N PHE A 122 2.38 -16.22 11.88
CA PHE A 122 1.42 -15.16 11.57
C PHE A 122 1.37 -14.92 10.06
N ASN A 123 0.17 -14.71 9.57
CA ASN A 123 -0.11 -14.31 8.22
C ASN A 123 -1.13 -13.17 8.24
N GLY A 124 -1.32 -12.49 7.11
CA GLY A 124 -2.27 -11.40 7.04
C GLY A 124 -2.59 -11.03 5.61
N TYR A 125 -3.61 -10.20 5.46
CA TYR A 125 -4.01 -9.69 4.16
C TYR A 125 -4.62 -8.31 4.31
N PHE A 126 -4.26 -7.42 3.38
CA PHE A 126 -4.82 -6.09 3.25
C PHE A 126 -5.46 -5.93 1.88
N CYS A 127 -6.65 -5.33 1.84
CA CYS A 127 -7.23 -4.82 0.62
C CYS A 127 -7.91 -3.46 0.83
N ALA A 128 -7.88 -2.66 -0.23
CA ALA A 128 -8.68 -1.45 -0.38
C ALA A 128 -9.78 -1.72 -1.42
N LEU A 129 -10.99 -1.23 -1.15
CA LEU A 129 -12.17 -1.48 -1.97
C LEU A 129 -12.94 -0.17 -2.21
N ASP A 130 -13.25 0.09 -3.48
CA ASP A 130 -14.10 1.22 -3.88
C ASP A 130 -15.55 1.09 -3.37
N ASN A 131 -16.00 -0.13 -3.06
CA ASN A 131 -17.32 -0.45 -2.56
C ASN A 131 -17.35 -1.83 -1.88
N LEU A 132 -18.46 -2.16 -1.22
CA LEU A 132 -18.65 -3.40 -0.45
C LEU A 132 -19.48 -4.47 -1.22
N ASP A 133 -19.47 -4.45 -2.55
CA ASP A 133 -20.27 -5.40 -3.35
C ASP A 133 -19.74 -6.84 -3.26
N LYS A 134 -18.43 -6.99 -3.04
CA LYS A 134 -17.79 -8.29 -2.78
C LYS A 134 -17.62 -8.55 -1.28
N PRO A 135 -17.87 -9.78 -0.80
CA PRO A 135 -17.51 -10.17 0.56
C PRO A 135 -15.99 -10.09 0.79
N PHE A 136 -15.55 -9.76 2.01
CA PHE A 136 -14.13 -9.71 2.35
C PHE A 136 -13.42 -11.05 2.19
N MET A 137 -14.12 -12.16 2.44
CA MET A 137 -13.57 -13.50 2.25
C MET A 137 -13.08 -13.72 0.80
N ASP A 138 -13.80 -13.17 -0.18
CA ASP A 138 -13.49 -13.33 -1.60
C ASP A 138 -12.72 -12.12 -2.18
N ALA A 139 -12.24 -11.23 -1.31
CA ALA A 139 -11.40 -10.11 -1.70
C ALA A 139 -9.95 -10.57 -1.90
N GLY A 140 -9.50 -10.55 -3.16
CA GLY A 140 -8.14 -10.92 -3.55
C GLY A 140 -7.72 -12.30 -3.03
N MET A 141 -6.70 -12.37 -2.18
CA MET A 141 -6.12 -13.63 -1.70
C MET A 141 -6.57 -14.04 -0.29
N GLN A 142 -7.48 -13.30 0.35
CA GLN A 142 -7.92 -13.56 1.73
C GLN A 142 -8.26 -15.03 2.01
N ARG A 143 -9.19 -15.60 1.22
CA ARG A 143 -9.60 -17.01 1.36
C ARG A 143 -8.44 -17.99 1.21
N GLN A 144 -7.60 -17.77 0.20
CA GLN A 144 -6.48 -18.65 -0.09
C GLN A 144 -5.45 -18.64 1.05
N LEU A 145 -5.15 -17.46 1.61
CA LEU A 145 -4.20 -17.32 2.71
C LEU A 145 -4.70 -18.00 3.99
N LEU A 146 -6.00 -17.92 4.29
CA LEU A 146 -6.62 -18.67 5.39
C LEU A 146 -6.47 -20.19 5.18
N GLU A 147 -6.78 -20.68 3.97
CA GLU A 147 -6.65 -22.10 3.64
C GLU A 147 -5.20 -22.60 3.72
N GLU A 148 -4.25 -21.80 3.24
CA GLU A 148 -2.82 -22.11 3.29
C GLU A 148 -2.28 -22.13 4.72
N SER A 149 -2.70 -21.20 5.57
CA SER A 149 -2.26 -21.15 6.97
C SER A 149 -2.66 -22.40 7.76
N GLU A 150 -3.85 -22.96 7.57
CA GLU A 150 -4.21 -24.25 8.20
C GLU A 150 -3.31 -25.41 7.72
N LYS A 151 -2.88 -25.38 6.46
CA LYS A 151 -1.98 -26.40 5.89
C LYS A 151 -0.53 -26.23 6.37
N GLN A 152 -0.18 -25.10 6.97
CA GLN A 152 1.17 -24.80 7.47
C GLN A 152 1.38 -25.21 8.94
N LEU A 153 0.44 -25.93 9.56
CA LEU A 153 0.60 -26.47 10.92
C LEU A 153 1.67 -27.56 11.04
N ASP A 154 2.00 -28.23 9.94
CA ASP A 154 2.88 -29.40 9.88
C ASP A 154 4.06 -29.21 8.91
N THR A 155 4.63 -28.00 8.87
CA THR A 155 5.80 -27.72 8.03
C THR A 155 7.01 -28.53 8.48
N VAL A 156 7.78 -29.02 7.51
CA VAL A 156 9.06 -29.69 7.75
C VAL A 156 10.19 -28.90 7.14
N SER A 157 11.30 -28.76 7.88
CA SER A 157 12.51 -28.16 7.34
C SER A 157 13.17 -29.09 6.33
N PRO A 158 13.75 -28.56 5.24
CA PRO A 158 14.63 -29.34 4.39
C PRO A 158 15.77 -29.96 5.21
N SER A 159 16.08 -31.24 4.96
CA SER A 159 17.15 -31.94 5.69
C SER A 159 18.55 -31.44 5.33
N GLU A 160 18.71 -30.87 4.13
CA GLU A 160 19.99 -30.37 3.62
C GLU A 160 19.79 -29.11 2.76
N LYS A 161 20.86 -28.34 2.57
CA LYS A 161 20.87 -27.21 1.63
C LYS A 161 20.81 -27.75 0.20
N PHE A 162 19.97 -27.17 -0.64
CA PHE A 162 19.82 -27.58 -2.03
C PHE A 162 19.67 -26.38 -2.97
N VAL A 163 19.94 -26.61 -4.26
CA VAL A 163 19.61 -25.69 -5.35
C VAL A 163 18.40 -26.26 -6.07
N GLY A 164 17.32 -25.48 -6.17
CA GLY A 164 16.06 -25.95 -6.74
C GLY A 164 15.25 -24.83 -7.40
N LYS A 165 14.12 -25.22 -8.00
CA LYS A 165 13.15 -24.27 -8.55
C LYS A 165 12.26 -23.77 -7.41
N VAL A 166 12.08 -22.46 -7.34
CA VAL A 166 11.14 -21.81 -6.42
C VAL A 166 9.92 -21.39 -7.21
N ILE A 167 8.73 -21.66 -6.68
CA ILE A 167 7.46 -21.19 -7.22
C ILE A 167 6.91 -20.20 -6.21
N TYR A 168 6.72 -18.95 -6.63
CA TYR A 168 6.15 -17.90 -5.79
C TYR A 168 4.63 -17.85 -5.99
N SER A 169 3.88 -17.74 -4.89
CA SER A 169 2.48 -17.32 -4.97
C SER A 169 2.42 -15.84 -5.43
N PRO A 170 1.31 -15.40 -6.04
CA PRO A 170 1.19 -14.01 -6.49
C PRO A 170 1.45 -12.98 -5.37
N ASP A 171 0.97 -13.24 -4.16
CA ASP A 171 1.17 -12.36 -3.00
C ASP A 171 2.66 -12.21 -2.64
N CYS A 172 3.36 -13.34 -2.50
CA CYS A 172 4.79 -13.34 -2.17
C CYS A 172 5.65 -12.75 -3.30
N PHE A 173 5.24 -12.92 -4.56
CA PHE A 173 5.96 -12.35 -5.70
C PHE A 173 5.92 -10.82 -5.69
N ASN A 174 4.83 -10.21 -5.21
CA ASN A 174 4.72 -8.75 -5.13
C ASN A 174 5.81 -8.15 -4.25
N GLU A 175 6.10 -8.74 -3.09
CA GLU A 175 7.17 -8.27 -2.20
C GLU A 175 8.55 -8.40 -2.85
N LEU A 176 8.82 -9.54 -3.52
CA LEU A 176 10.08 -9.74 -4.25
C LEU A 176 10.27 -8.67 -5.34
N LEU A 177 9.20 -8.40 -6.11
CA LEU A 177 9.22 -7.42 -7.18
C LEU A 177 9.41 -6.01 -6.63
N GLN A 178 8.66 -5.61 -5.59
CA GLN A 178 8.81 -4.30 -4.97
C GLN A 178 10.21 -4.11 -4.41
N THR A 179 10.75 -5.11 -3.70
CA THR A 179 12.12 -5.09 -3.19
C THR A 179 13.13 -4.84 -4.32
N ALA A 180 12.99 -5.52 -5.45
CA ALA A 180 13.87 -5.31 -6.60
C ALA A 180 13.72 -3.91 -7.20
N LEU A 181 12.48 -3.41 -7.36
CA LEU A 181 12.23 -2.07 -7.90
C LEU A 181 12.75 -0.97 -6.98
N GLU A 182 12.58 -1.09 -5.67
CA GLU A 182 13.07 -0.12 -4.70
C GLU A 182 14.59 -0.07 -4.68
N ASN A 183 15.25 -1.23 -4.66
CA ASN A 183 16.70 -1.31 -4.54
C ASN A 183 17.43 -1.05 -5.86
N PHE A 184 16.79 -1.29 -7.02
CA PHE A 184 17.47 -1.22 -8.32
C PHE A 184 16.87 -0.16 -9.26
N ALA A 185 15.61 0.22 -9.12
CA ALA A 185 14.95 1.14 -10.06
C ALA A 185 14.45 2.47 -9.44
N SER A 186 14.52 2.64 -8.12
CA SER A 186 14.07 3.88 -7.48
C SER A 186 15.00 5.06 -7.79
N SER A 187 14.44 6.27 -7.82
CA SER A 187 15.22 7.48 -8.16
C SER A 187 16.42 7.69 -7.24
N GLY A 188 16.30 7.38 -5.94
CA GLY A 188 17.39 7.55 -4.98
C GLY A 188 18.63 6.74 -5.36
N VAL A 189 18.47 5.42 -5.53
CA VAL A 189 19.60 4.53 -5.89
C VAL A 189 20.17 4.80 -7.28
N LEU A 190 19.34 5.31 -8.21
CA LEU A 190 19.77 5.68 -9.55
C LEU A 190 20.58 6.99 -9.54
N ILE A 191 20.11 8.01 -8.83
CA ILE A 191 20.77 9.32 -8.70
C ILE A 191 22.08 9.17 -7.92
N ASP A 192 22.06 8.46 -6.80
CA ASP A 192 23.25 8.19 -5.97
C ASP A 192 24.24 7.24 -6.67
N GLY A 193 23.81 6.55 -7.71
CA GLY A 193 24.61 5.62 -8.49
C GLY A 193 24.95 4.32 -7.76
N THR A 194 24.19 3.96 -6.74
CA THR A 194 24.32 2.71 -5.99
C THR A 194 23.56 1.56 -6.62
N SER A 195 22.64 1.85 -7.54
CA SER A 195 21.87 0.84 -8.26
C SER A 195 22.72 0.05 -9.27
N PRO A 196 22.56 -1.29 -9.34
CA PRO A 196 23.11 -2.11 -10.41
C PRO A 196 22.46 -1.85 -11.78
N TRP A 197 21.31 -1.16 -11.84
CA TRP A 197 20.57 -0.86 -13.07
C TRP A 197 20.73 0.58 -13.56
N LYS A 198 21.62 1.37 -12.96
CA LYS A 198 21.85 2.79 -13.32
C LYS A 198 21.94 3.05 -14.83
N ASP A 199 22.75 2.25 -15.52
CA ASP A 199 23.04 2.40 -16.95
C ASP A 199 22.35 1.33 -17.81
N ALA A 200 21.31 0.68 -17.28
CA ALA A 200 20.67 -0.48 -17.88
C ALA A 200 19.40 -0.16 -18.70
N LEU A 201 19.11 1.13 -18.95
CA LEU A 201 17.93 1.53 -19.72
C LEU A 201 17.96 0.90 -21.13
N ASN A 202 16.83 0.34 -21.56
CA ASN A 202 16.68 -0.42 -22.82
C ASN A 202 17.52 -1.71 -22.92
N THR A 203 18.02 -2.23 -21.79
CA THR A 203 18.69 -3.54 -21.73
C THR A 203 17.82 -4.56 -20.99
N LYS A 204 17.98 -5.85 -21.31
CA LYS A 204 17.25 -6.92 -20.63
C LYS A 204 17.87 -7.20 -19.26
N VAL A 205 17.17 -6.82 -18.18
CA VAL A 205 17.61 -7.04 -16.78
C VAL A 205 16.81 -8.13 -16.05
N ALA A 206 15.67 -8.54 -16.60
CA ALA A 206 14.81 -9.61 -16.07
C ALA A 206 14.29 -10.50 -17.21
N SER A 207 13.84 -11.71 -16.89
CA SER A 207 13.46 -12.75 -17.86
C SER A 207 12.06 -12.61 -18.41
#